data_AF-A0A239JAF1-F1
#
_entry.id   AF-A0A239JAF1-F1
#
_cell.length_a   1.000
_cell.length_b   1.000
_cell.length_c   1.000
_cell.angle_alpha   90.00
_cell.angle_beta   90.00
_cell.angle_gamma   90.00
#
_symmetry.space_group_name_H-M   'P 1'
#
loop_
_entity.id
_entity.type
_entity.pdbx_description
1 polymer ?
#
loop_
_entity_poly.entity_id
_entity_poly.type
_entity_poly.pdbx_seq_one_letter_code
_entity_poly.pdbx_strand_id
1 'polypeptide(L)'
;MTISIAWIRKAGKYNELVVASDSRLSSAGHVDICQKVFPLPRGDAFLAFSGETIIAFPFLFQLQAAVEDFHQSTDRSQDVTQMLGRVIALLNLYRDSWLNTDPLEFEPAMRTTRFLFGGWSWRYKQFFIYPIHYSKQLKQFNILRSSKRKKRFGLPNGELCVCIGNYTHEFIENLGVIMKDRKHLDYKPLEVLCNMLSDSRFTDRKREPDFWDIRDGRGAIGGAPQVIKVYEHANTLPIAVRWPRGDGAMATTLFGRPLFDWEKTFTPIYDPEDRFFYYPLADVADQTTISKKLSAE
;
A
#
# COMPACT_ATOMS: atom_id res chain seq x y z
N MET A 1 -9.28 -11.08 1.22
CA MET A 1 -8.16 -11.29 0.29
C MET A 1 -7.70 -9.95 -0.28
N THR A 2 -6.38 -9.75 -0.45
CA THR A 2 -5.78 -8.48 -0.90
C THR A 2 -4.25 -8.57 -0.96
N ILE A 3 -3.62 -7.72 -1.77
CA ILE A 3 -2.17 -7.48 -1.79
C ILE A 3 -1.85 -6.05 -1.31
N SER A 4 -0.83 -5.88 -0.48
CA SER A 4 -0.33 -4.56 -0.06
C SER A 4 1.20 -4.52 -0.17
N ILE A 5 1.72 -3.49 -0.85
CA ILE A 5 3.12 -3.37 -1.26
C ILE A 5 3.66 -2.01 -0.84
N ALA A 6 4.85 -1.96 -0.26
CA ALA A 6 5.54 -0.73 0.06
C ALA A 6 7.02 -0.81 -0.32
N TRP A 7 7.58 0.27 -0.88
CA TRP A 7 8.97 0.32 -1.31
C TRP A 7 9.56 1.72 -1.21
N ILE A 8 10.89 1.77 -1.16
CA ILE A 8 11.64 3.03 -1.21
C ILE A 8 12.02 3.30 -2.67
N ARG A 9 11.61 4.46 -3.17
CA ARG A 9 11.90 4.97 -4.51
C ARG A 9 12.97 6.05 -4.43
N LYS A 10 13.92 6.05 -5.35
CA LYS A 10 14.89 7.14 -5.53
C LYS A 10 14.33 8.17 -6.52
N ALA A 11 14.19 9.41 -6.06
CA ALA A 11 13.70 10.56 -6.81
C ALA A 11 14.82 11.60 -6.92
N GLY A 12 15.73 11.40 -7.89
CA GLY A 12 16.93 12.22 -8.01
C GLY A 12 17.85 12.04 -6.81
N LYS A 13 18.03 13.11 -6.02
CA LYS A 13 18.87 13.10 -4.80
C LYS A 13 18.13 12.67 -3.53
N TYR A 14 16.80 12.57 -3.60
CA TYR A 14 15.95 12.28 -2.44
C TYR A 14 15.33 10.90 -2.57
N ASN A 15 14.84 10.37 -1.46
CA ASN A 15 14.03 9.16 -1.46
C ASN A 15 12.56 9.50 -1.20
N GLU A 16 11.68 8.64 -1.66
CA GLU A 16 10.25 8.66 -1.36
C GLU A 16 9.85 7.25 -0.94
N LEU A 17 8.99 7.13 0.05
CA LEU A 17 8.35 5.86 0.38
C LEU A 17 7.02 5.81 -0.37
N VAL A 18 6.84 4.78 -1.20
CA VAL A 18 5.59 4.54 -1.92
C VAL A 18 4.92 3.31 -1.32
N VAL A 19 3.61 3.37 -1.15
CA VAL A 19 2.79 2.21 -0.79
C VAL A 19 1.59 2.13 -1.71
N ALA A 20 1.27 0.91 -2.11
CA ALA A 20 0.15 0.62 -2.99
C ALA A 20 -0.58 -0.67 -2.60
N SER A 21 -1.86 -0.74 -2.95
CA SER A 21 -2.71 -1.92 -2.78
C SER A 21 -3.76 -1.98 -3.88
N ASP A 22 -4.38 -3.13 -4.07
CA ASP A 22 -5.61 -3.26 -4.86
C ASP A 22 -6.81 -2.63 -4.11
N SER A 23 -8.02 -2.61 -4.66
CA SER A 23 -9.22 -2.07 -3.98
C SER A 23 -10.32 -3.09 -3.71
N ARG A 24 -10.04 -4.38 -3.93
CA ARG A 24 -10.99 -5.44 -3.69
C ARG A 24 -11.08 -5.85 -2.22
N LEU A 25 -12.29 -6.03 -1.72
CA LEU A 25 -12.57 -6.85 -0.53
C LEU A 25 -13.49 -8.01 -0.92
N SER A 26 -13.31 -9.14 -0.24
CA SER A 26 -13.86 -10.44 -0.64
C SER A 26 -14.53 -11.17 0.53
N SER A 27 -15.42 -10.49 1.27
CA SER A 27 -16.13 -11.07 2.42
C SER A 27 -17.41 -11.80 1.96
N ALA A 28 -18.58 -11.18 2.04
CA ALA A 28 -19.84 -11.73 1.51
C ALA A 28 -19.91 -11.75 -0.03
N GLY A 29 -18.95 -11.11 -0.71
CA GLY A 29 -18.83 -10.98 -2.15
C GLY A 29 -17.61 -10.13 -2.49
N HIS A 30 -17.37 -9.88 -3.78
CA HIS A 30 -16.26 -9.04 -4.25
C HIS A 30 -16.72 -7.59 -4.49
N VAL A 31 -16.09 -6.65 -3.79
CA VAL A 31 -16.34 -5.21 -3.91
C VAL A 31 -15.03 -4.49 -4.23
N ASP A 32 -14.98 -3.76 -5.35
CA ASP A 32 -13.74 -3.28 -6.00
C ASP A 32 -13.44 -1.79 -5.75
N ILE A 33 -13.92 -1.24 -4.63
CA ILE A 33 -13.81 0.21 -4.30
C ILE A 33 -13.39 0.47 -2.85
N CYS A 34 -12.81 -0.52 -2.18
CA CYS A 34 -12.57 -0.48 -0.75
C CYS A 34 -11.13 -0.10 -0.41
N GLN A 35 -10.97 0.96 0.37
CA GLN A 35 -9.66 1.47 0.79
C GLN A 35 -8.90 0.48 1.69
N LYS A 36 -7.60 0.33 1.44
CA LYS A 36 -6.67 -0.55 2.17
C LYS A 36 -5.33 0.09 2.49
N VAL A 37 -5.06 1.28 1.94
CA VAL A 37 -3.88 2.10 2.23
C VAL A 37 -4.34 3.41 2.86
N PHE A 38 -3.82 3.71 4.05
CA PHE A 38 -4.26 4.83 4.86
C PHE A 38 -3.07 5.71 5.26
N PRO A 39 -3.02 6.98 4.82
CA PRO A 39 -2.14 7.94 5.47
C PRO A 39 -2.61 8.14 6.92
N LEU A 40 -1.66 8.26 7.84
CA LEU A 40 -1.98 8.57 9.23
C LEU A 40 -2.07 10.09 9.44
N PRO A 41 -2.90 10.58 10.38
CA PRO A 41 -3.14 12.02 10.57
C PRO A 41 -1.88 12.88 10.81
N ARG A 42 -0.82 12.29 11.36
CA ARG A 42 0.49 12.93 11.56
C ARG A 42 1.25 13.28 10.26
N GLY A 43 0.82 12.78 9.11
CA GLY A 43 1.31 13.19 7.78
C GLY A 43 2.63 12.56 7.32
N ASP A 44 3.37 11.82 8.15
CA ASP A 44 4.67 11.23 7.81
C ASP A 44 4.70 9.69 7.91
N ALA A 45 3.53 9.07 8.04
CA ALA A 45 3.38 7.64 8.20
C ALA A 45 2.10 7.11 7.56
N PHE A 46 2.06 5.80 7.34
CA PHE A 46 0.93 5.09 6.78
C PHE A 46 0.65 3.78 7.51
N LEU A 47 -0.58 3.31 7.36
CA LEU A 47 -0.98 1.94 7.63
C LEU A 47 -1.62 1.35 6.37
N ALA A 48 -1.19 0.17 5.95
CA ALA A 48 -1.89 -0.65 4.98
C ALA A 48 -2.16 -2.02 5.59
N PHE A 49 -3.15 -2.75 5.06
CA PHE A 49 -3.47 -4.08 5.58
C PHE A 49 -3.66 -5.11 4.47
N SER A 50 -3.57 -6.38 4.86
CA SER A 50 -4.05 -7.50 4.08
C SER A 50 -4.73 -8.52 4.97
N GLY A 51 -5.98 -8.91 4.70
CA GLY A 51 -6.69 -9.94 5.47
C GLY A 51 -8.12 -9.57 5.82
N GLU A 52 -8.55 -9.88 7.04
CA GLU A 52 -9.94 -9.75 7.49
C GLU A 52 -10.26 -8.32 7.93
N THR A 53 -11.35 -7.79 7.39
CA THR A 53 -11.81 -6.41 7.67
C THR A 53 -12.36 -6.25 9.07
N ILE A 54 -12.87 -7.33 9.66
CA ILE A 54 -13.32 -7.37 11.06
C ILE A 54 -12.20 -7.04 12.04
N ILE A 55 -10.94 -7.30 11.66
CA ILE A 55 -9.76 -6.90 12.43
C ILE A 55 -9.28 -5.52 11.97
N ALA A 56 -9.11 -5.37 10.66
CA ALA A 56 -8.34 -4.27 10.10
C ALA A 56 -9.01 -2.91 10.27
N PHE A 57 -10.33 -2.80 10.01
CA PHE A 57 -11.02 -1.51 10.07
C PHE A 57 -11.21 -1.01 11.50
N PRO A 58 -11.70 -1.81 12.47
CA PRO A 58 -11.80 -1.34 13.84
C PRO A 58 -10.44 -0.90 14.41
N PHE A 59 -9.38 -1.67 14.13
CA PHE A 59 -8.03 -1.28 14.55
C PHE A 59 -7.56 0.02 13.89
N LEU A 60 -7.78 0.18 12.58
CA LEU A 60 -7.42 1.41 11.87
C LEU A 60 -8.06 2.65 12.52
N PHE A 61 -9.36 2.59 12.80
CA PHE A 61 -10.07 3.71 13.41
C PHE A 61 -9.54 4.02 14.82
N GLN A 62 -9.27 2.99 15.63
CA GLN A 62 -8.63 3.19 16.92
C GLN A 62 -7.24 3.80 16.80
N LEU A 63 -6.45 3.39 15.79
CA LEU A 63 -5.13 3.95 15.57
C LEU A 63 -5.21 5.42 15.14
N GLN A 64 -6.11 5.77 14.22
CA GLN A 64 -6.29 7.16 13.79
C GLN A 64 -6.68 8.06 14.95
N ALA A 65 -7.67 7.65 15.76
CA ALA A 65 -8.07 8.37 16.96
C ALA A 65 -6.91 8.50 17.96
N ALA A 66 -6.19 7.41 18.24
CA ALA A 66 -5.04 7.45 19.16
C ALA A 66 -3.90 8.36 18.67
N VAL A 67 -3.73 8.52 17.36
CA VAL A 67 -2.78 9.47 16.78
C VAL A 67 -3.26 10.90 17.01
N GLU A 68 -4.51 11.19 16.69
CA GLU A 68 -5.11 12.53 16.80
C GLU A 68 -5.16 13.01 18.25
N ASP A 69 -5.57 12.14 19.17
CA ASP A 69 -5.74 12.45 20.59
C ASP A 69 -4.41 12.62 21.33
N PHE A 70 -3.34 11.97 20.86
CA PHE A 70 -2.03 12.05 21.50
C PHE A 70 -1.14 13.08 20.80
N HIS A 71 -1.03 14.26 21.42
CA HIS A 71 -0.32 15.41 20.84
C HIS A 71 1.06 15.09 20.26
N GLN A 72 1.87 14.27 20.94
CA GLN A 72 3.21 13.92 20.45
C GLN A 72 3.21 13.06 19.17
N SER A 73 2.14 12.30 18.93
CA SER A 73 1.95 11.58 17.67
C SER A 73 1.56 12.54 16.55
N THR A 74 0.65 13.48 16.82
CA THR A 74 0.16 14.48 15.85
C THR A 74 1.24 15.47 15.43
N ASP A 75 1.97 16.07 16.37
CA ASP A 75 3.01 17.08 16.08
C ASP A 75 4.33 16.47 15.57
N ARG A 76 4.43 15.14 15.59
CA ARG A 76 5.61 14.32 15.22
C ARG A 76 6.80 14.46 16.17
N SER A 77 6.64 14.99 17.37
CA SER A 77 7.67 14.91 18.43
C SER A 77 7.96 13.47 18.82
N GLN A 78 7.00 12.56 18.64
CA GLN A 78 7.23 11.12 18.60
C GLN A 78 7.70 10.67 17.21
N ASP A 79 8.86 10.04 17.14
CA ASP A 79 9.39 9.48 15.89
C ASP A 79 8.61 8.21 15.47
N VAL A 80 8.54 7.95 14.16
CA VAL A 80 7.85 6.77 13.59
C VAL A 80 8.29 5.44 14.20
N THR A 81 9.55 5.33 14.62
CA THR A 81 10.08 4.13 15.27
C THR A 81 9.52 3.92 16.69
N GLN A 82 9.21 4.99 17.41
CA GLN A 82 8.53 4.94 18.70
C GLN A 82 7.03 4.71 18.51
N MET A 83 6.45 5.32 17.47
CA MET A 83 5.05 5.13 17.11
C MET A 83 4.75 3.66 16.80
N LEU A 84 5.66 2.94 16.13
CA LEU A 84 5.55 1.49 15.91
C LEU A 84 5.26 0.72 17.21
N GLY A 85 5.91 1.11 18.32
CA GLY A 85 5.64 0.51 19.63
C GLY A 85 4.20 0.71 20.08
N ARG A 86 3.64 1.91 19.87
CA ARG A 86 2.23 2.21 20.16
C ARG A 86 1.27 1.46 19.23
N VAL A 87 1.59 1.38 17.94
CA VAL A 87 0.82 0.60 16.95
C VAL A 87 0.69 -0.86 17.40
N ILE A 88 1.80 -1.48 17.81
CA ILE A 88 1.81 -2.88 18.28
C ILE A 88 1.05 -3.02 19.61
N ALA A 89 1.25 -2.09 20.55
CA ALA A 89 0.54 -2.10 21.82
C ALA A 89 -0.97 -1.97 21.63
N LEU A 90 -1.42 -1.04 20.79
CA LEU A 90 -2.84 -0.82 20.50
C LEU A 90 -3.46 -2.02 19.78
N LEU A 91 -2.75 -2.61 18.82
CA LEU A 91 -3.22 -3.78 18.09
C LEU A 91 -3.40 -5.00 19.02
N ASN A 92 -2.49 -5.18 19.98
CA ASN A 92 -2.58 -6.24 20.98
C ASN A 92 -3.62 -5.93 22.06
N LEU A 93 -3.81 -4.66 22.45
CA LEU A 93 -4.91 -4.24 23.31
C LEU A 93 -6.26 -4.51 22.64
N TYR A 94 -6.39 -4.20 21.35
CA TYR A 94 -7.58 -4.49 20.57
C TYR A 94 -7.88 -5.98 20.55
N ARG A 95 -6.87 -6.83 20.30
CA ARG A 95 -7.00 -8.29 20.43
C ARG A 95 -7.50 -8.70 21.82
N ASP A 96 -6.89 -8.17 22.89
CA ASP A 96 -7.24 -8.54 24.27
C ASP A 96 -8.65 -8.09 24.68
N SER A 97 -9.23 -7.14 23.94
CA SER A 97 -10.57 -6.62 24.18
C SER A 97 -11.68 -7.57 23.72
N TRP A 98 -11.35 -8.66 23.00
CA TRP A 98 -12.28 -9.73 22.64
C TRP A 98 -12.51 -10.66 23.84
N LEU A 99 -13.31 -10.17 24.80
CA LEU A 99 -13.64 -10.89 26.03
C LEU A 99 -14.64 -12.02 25.75
N ASN A 100 -14.41 -13.19 26.35
CA ASN A 100 -15.32 -14.34 26.31
C ASN A 100 -15.69 -14.82 24.89
N THR A 101 -14.83 -14.58 23.90
CA THR A 101 -14.98 -15.11 22.54
C THR A 101 -14.25 -16.44 22.40
N ASP A 102 -14.83 -17.40 21.68
CA ASP A 102 -14.15 -18.66 21.37
C ASP A 102 -12.91 -18.36 20.49
N PRO A 103 -11.69 -18.77 20.89
CA PRO A 103 -10.50 -18.61 20.05
C PRO A 103 -10.67 -19.16 18.63
N LEU A 104 -11.49 -20.20 18.43
CA LEU A 104 -11.76 -20.78 17.11
C LEU A 104 -12.53 -19.83 16.19
N GLU A 105 -13.32 -18.90 16.74
CA GLU A 105 -14.08 -17.92 15.96
C GLU A 105 -13.17 -16.81 15.42
N PHE A 106 -12.14 -16.43 16.19
CA PHE A 106 -11.40 -15.19 15.93
C PHE A 106 -9.91 -15.37 15.59
N GLU A 107 -9.26 -16.42 16.10
CA GLU A 107 -7.86 -16.72 15.77
C GLU A 107 -7.63 -16.89 14.26
N PRO A 108 -8.52 -17.52 13.47
CA PRO A 108 -8.35 -17.58 12.01
C PRO A 108 -8.22 -16.20 11.38
N ALA A 109 -9.08 -15.24 11.77
CA ALA A 109 -9.06 -13.87 11.26
C ALA A 109 -7.78 -13.13 11.64
N MET A 110 -7.29 -13.31 12.86
CA MET A 110 -6.00 -12.73 13.28
C MET A 110 -4.82 -13.30 12.51
N ARG A 111 -4.83 -14.61 12.22
CA ARG A 111 -3.75 -15.30 11.51
C ARG A 111 -3.65 -14.90 10.04
N THR A 112 -4.77 -14.60 9.40
CA THR A 112 -4.80 -14.15 8.01
C THR A 112 -4.59 -12.64 7.88
N THR A 113 -4.86 -11.87 8.94
CA THR A 113 -4.65 -10.42 8.96
C THR A 113 -3.19 -10.03 9.19
N ARG A 114 -2.70 -9.18 8.31
CA ARG A 114 -1.37 -8.58 8.34
C ARG A 114 -1.47 -7.09 8.10
N PHE A 115 -0.48 -6.36 8.60
CA PHE A 115 -0.36 -4.92 8.36
C PHE A 115 1.01 -4.57 7.80
N LEU A 116 1.05 -3.49 7.05
CA LEU A 116 2.26 -2.74 6.74
C LEU A 116 2.14 -1.38 7.40
N PHE A 117 2.99 -1.15 8.39
CA PHE A 117 3.17 0.17 8.97
C PHE A 117 4.50 0.74 8.50
N GLY A 118 4.56 2.01 8.16
CA GLY A 118 5.81 2.63 7.75
C GLY A 118 5.71 4.14 7.71
N GLY A 119 6.84 4.79 7.49
CA GLY A 119 6.92 6.25 7.44
C GLY A 119 8.35 6.77 7.47
N TRP A 120 8.45 8.08 7.53
CA TRP A 120 9.73 8.80 7.63
C TRP A 120 10.17 8.91 9.09
N SER A 121 11.42 8.56 9.38
CA SER A 121 12.04 8.85 10.67
C SER A 121 12.88 10.12 10.56
N TRP A 122 12.41 11.20 11.19
CA TRP A 122 13.19 12.42 11.30
C TRP A 122 14.43 12.25 12.19
N ARG A 123 14.44 11.26 13.10
CA ARG A 123 15.58 10.95 13.96
C ARG A 123 16.70 10.25 13.20
N TYR A 124 16.36 9.24 12.39
CA TYR A 124 17.32 8.45 11.65
C TYR A 124 17.54 8.92 10.20
N LYS A 125 16.78 9.92 9.75
CA LYS A 125 16.80 10.46 8.38
C LYS A 125 16.65 9.36 7.33
N GLN A 126 15.73 8.42 7.56
CA GLN A 126 15.44 7.33 6.63
C GLN A 126 14.00 6.85 6.76
N PHE A 127 13.51 6.17 5.72
CA PHE A 127 12.22 5.50 5.74
C PHE A 127 12.30 4.13 6.41
N PHE A 128 11.23 3.75 7.10
CA PHE A 128 11.05 2.41 7.63
C PHE A 128 9.76 1.77 7.13
N ILE A 129 9.80 0.46 6.91
CA ILE A 129 8.66 -0.37 6.50
C ILE A 129 8.61 -1.62 7.39
N TYR A 130 7.55 -1.74 8.17
CA TYR A 130 7.35 -2.77 9.19
C TYR A 130 6.15 -3.65 8.81
N PRO A 131 6.40 -4.86 8.28
CA PRO A 131 5.38 -5.90 8.24
C PRO A 131 5.00 -6.34 9.66
N ILE A 132 3.72 -6.40 9.95
CA ILE A 132 3.18 -6.86 11.23
C ILE A 132 2.29 -8.08 10.96
N HIS A 133 2.41 -9.10 11.81
CA HIS A 133 1.65 -10.34 11.71
C HIS A 133 1.29 -10.85 13.10
N TYR A 134 0.26 -11.67 13.18
CA TYR A 134 -0.04 -12.43 14.39
C TYR A 134 0.89 -13.65 14.52
N SER A 135 1.58 -13.76 15.65
CA SER A 135 2.38 -14.92 16.03
C SER A 135 1.55 -15.86 16.89
N LYS A 136 1.34 -17.10 16.42
CA LYS A 136 0.62 -18.13 17.17
C LYS A 136 1.37 -18.54 18.45
N GLN A 137 2.70 -18.60 18.38
CA GLN A 137 3.55 -19.00 19.50
C GLN A 137 3.49 -17.98 20.64
N LEU A 138 3.53 -16.70 20.30
CA LEU A 138 3.48 -15.61 21.27
C LEU A 138 2.05 -15.13 21.56
N LYS A 139 1.07 -15.67 20.83
CA LYS A 139 -0.34 -15.24 20.84
C LYS A 139 -0.52 -13.73 20.69
N GLN A 140 0.32 -13.09 19.89
CA GLN A 140 0.34 -11.63 19.75
C GLN A 140 0.76 -11.15 18.39
N PHE A 141 0.28 -9.95 18.03
CA PHE A 141 0.80 -9.22 16.90
C PHE A 141 2.21 -8.71 17.20
N ASN A 142 3.11 -8.94 16.25
CA ASN A 142 4.49 -8.48 16.32
C ASN A 142 5.05 -8.18 14.93
N ILE A 143 6.17 -7.47 14.93
CA ILE A 143 6.91 -7.18 13.70
C ILE A 143 7.45 -8.49 13.14
N LEU A 144 7.21 -8.73 11.86
CA LEU A 144 7.86 -9.80 11.13
C LEU A 144 9.32 -9.43 10.88
N ARG A 145 10.19 -9.75 11.84
CA ARG A 145 11.64 -9.59 11.74
C ARG A 145 12.21 -10.69 10.86
N SER A 146 12.30 -10.47 9.55
CA SER A 146 12.99 -11.40 8.67
C SER A 146 14.41 -10.91 8.36
N SER A 147 15.41 -11.50 9.01
CA SER A 147 16.83 -11.36 8.67
C SER A 147 17.16 -11.85 7.25
N LYS A 148 16.27 -12.62 6.62
CA LYS A 148 16.45 -13.23 5.29
C LYS A 148 15.85 -12.42 4.13
N ARG A 149 15.16 -11.29 4.39
CA ARG A 149 14.51 -10.48 3.34
C ARG A 149 15.46 -9.71 2.44
N LYS A 150 16.65 -9.33 2.93
CA LYS A 150 17.68 -8.64 2.11
C LYS A 150 18.14 -9.47 0.90
N LYS A 151 17.87 -10.79 0.86
CA LYS A 151 18.27 -11.69 -0.23
C LYS A 151 17.12 -12.28 -1.07
N ARG A 152 15.85 -12.05 -0.71
CA ARG A 152 14.72 -12.81 -1.30
C ARG A 152 14.12 -12.24 -2.57
N PHE A 153 14.31 -10.96 -2.87
CA PHE A 153 13.70 -10.34 -4.05
C PHE A 153 14.66 -10.23 -5.25
N GLY A 154 15.90 -10.72 -5.14
CA GLY A 154 16.93 -10.52 -6.17
C GLY A 154 17.17 -9.06 -6.52
N LEU A 155 16.73 -8.13 -5.67
CA LEU A 155 16.77 -6.70 -5.96
C LEU A 155 18.21 -6.18 -5.95
N PRO A 156 18.51 -5.16 -6.76
CA PRO A 156 19.79 -4.47 -6.74
C PRO A 156 20.17 -4.06 -5.32
N ASN A 157 21.48 -4.11 -5.02
CA ASN A 157 22.00 -3.87 -3.68
C ASN A 157 21.48 -2.56 -3.07
N GLY A 158 20.71 -2.68 -1.99
CA GLY A 158 20.20 -1.55 -1.18
C GLY A 158 18.76 -1.15 -1.47
N GLU A 159 18.11 -1.68 -2.51
CA GLU A 159 16.69 -1.41 -2.77
C GLU A 159 15.80 -2.21 -1.80
N LEU A 160 14.71 -1.59 -1.34
CA LEU A 160 13.78 -2.20 -0.38
C LEU A 160 12.36 -2.19 -0.94
N CYS A 161 11.77 -3.38 -1.08
CA CYS A 161 10.36 -3.59 -1.36
C CYS A 161 9.81 -4.64 -0.38
N VAL A 162 8.62 -4.40 0.14
CA VAL A 162 7.92 -5.28 1.07
C VAL A 162 6.52 -5.51 0.54
N CYS A 163 6.13 -6.78 0.41
CA CYS A 163 4.79 -7.19 0.03
C CYS A 163 4.18 -8.06 1.14
N ILE A 164 2.88 -7.87 1.40
CA ILE A 164 2.04 -8.73 2.23
C ILE A 164 0.75 -9.08 1.49
N GLY A 165 0.11 -10.17 1.91
CA GLY A 165 -1.18 -10.59 1.38
C GLY A 165 -1.07 -11.67 0.31
N ASN A 166 -2.13 -11.78 -0.49
CA ASN A 166 -2.28 -12.77 -1.55
C ASN A 166 -1.37 -12.45 -2.74
N TYR A 167 -1.05 -13.47 -3.52
CA TYR A 167 -0.22 -13.39 -4.74
C TYR A 167 1.17 -12.77 -4.51
N THR A 168 1.66 -12.83 -3.26
CA THR A 168 2.97 -12.27 -2.92
C THR A 168 4.08 -13.01 -3.69
N HIS A 169 3.95 -14.31 -3.96
CA HIS A 169 4.96 -15.05 -4.72
C HIS A 169 5.03 -14.57 -6.17
N GLU A 170 3.88 -14.53 -6.84
CA GLU A 170 3.71 -14.10 -8.22
C GLU A 170 4.12 -12.63 -8.41
N PHE A 171 3.78 -11.76 -7.45
CA PHE A 171 4.26 -10.38 -7.43
C PHE A 171 5.79 -10.31 -7.42
N ILE A 172 6.44 -11.14 -6.60
CA ILE A 172 7.91 -11.16 -6.47
C ILE A 172 8.56 -11.67 -7.75
N GLU A 173 8.02 -12.73 -8.35
CA GLU A 173 8.53 -13.25 -9.62
C GLU A 173 8.40 -12.22 -10.74
N ASN A 174 7.23 -11.61 -10.88
CA ASN A 174 6.99 -10.57 -11.89
C ASN A 174 7.91 -9.35 -11.68
N LEU A 175 8.12 -8.94 -10.43
CA LEU A 175 9.06 -7.86 -10.10
C LEU A 175 10.50 -8.26 -10.44
N GLY A 176 10.91 -9.49 -10.13
CA GLY A 176 12.24 -10.00 -10.44
C GLY A 176 12.53 -10.01 -11.94
N VAL A 177 11.55 -10.38 -12.77
CA VAL A 177 11.65 -10.34 -14.24
C VAL A 177 11.88 -8.91 -14.73
N ILE A 178 11.09 -7.94 -14.25
CA ILE A 178 11.20 -6.53 -14.67
C ILE A 178 12.50 -5.88 -14.18
N MET A 179 13.02 -6.34 -13.03
CA MET A 179 14.20 -5.78 -12.38
C MET A 179 15.53 -6.35 -12.85
N LYS A 180 15.53 -7.40 -13.69
CA LYS A 180 16.74 -8.13 -14.12
C LYS A 180 17.87 -7.21 -14.63
N ASP A 181 17.51 -6.20 -15.41
CA ASP A 181 18.47 -5.25 -16.02
C ASP A 181 18.37 -3.83 -15.43
N ARG A 182 17.72 -3.68 -14.26
CA ARG A 182 17.46 -2.36 -13.65
C ARG A 182 18.21 -2.19 -12.35
N LYS A 183 18.63 -0.95 -12.09
CA LYS A 183 19.36 -0.58 -10.87
C LYS A 183 18.47 -0.07 -9.73
N HIS A 184 17.29 0.47 -10.05
CA HIS A 184 16.38 1.12 -9.10
C HIS A 184 14.95 0.66 -9.29
N LEU A 185 14.20 0.56 -8.19
CA LEU A 185 12.79 0.12 -8.21
C LEU A 185 11.88 1.11 -8.95
N ASP A 186 12.11 2.42 -8.80
CA ASP A 186 11.25 3.48 -9.34
C ASP A 186 9.75 3.18 -9.13
N TYR A 187 8.90 3.21 -10.17
CA TYR A 187 7.50 2.78 -10.10
C TYR A 187 7.28 1.32 -10.52
N LYS A 188 8.32 0.50 -10.65
CA LYS A 188 8.17 -0.91 -11.10
C LYS A 188 7.28 -1.75 -10.20
N PRO A 189 7.32 -1.64 -8.86
CA PRO A 189 6.33 -2.30 -8.01
C PRO A 189 4.89 -1.91 -8.33
N LEU A 190 4.63 -0.63 -8.67
CA LEU A 190 3.30 -0.16 -9.09
C LEU A 190 2.90 -0.73 -10.45
N GLU A 191 3.82 -0.75 -11.41
CA GLU A 191 3.59 -1.35 -12.73
C GLU A 191 3.23 -2.84 -12.62
N VAL A 192 3.95 -3.60 -11.79
CA VAL A 192 3.63 -5.01 -11.52
C VAL A 192 2.23 -5.15 -10.93
N LEU A 193 1.88 -4.34 -9.93
CA LEU A 193 0.55 -4.34 -9.35
C LEU A 193 -0.52 -4.05 -10.41
N CYS A 194 -0.36 -3.00 -11.22
CA CYS A 194 -1.32 -2.64 -12.27
C CYS A 194 -1.48 -3.77 -13.30
N ASN A 195 -0.38 -4.42 -13.69
CA ASN A 195 -0.42 -5.56 -14.61
C ASN A 195 -1.20 -6.73 -14.00
N MET A 196 -0.95 -7.05 -12.72
CA MET A 196 -1.70 -8.11 -12.02
C MET A 196 -3.19 -7.77 -11.90
N LEU A 197 -3.55 -6.50 -11.67
CA LEU A 197 -4.94 -6.04 -11.58
C LEU A 197 -5.65 -5.97 -12.94
N SER A 198 -4.90 -5.96 -14.04
CA SER A 198 -5.46 -6.01 -15.40
C SER A 198 -5.55 -7.43 -15.96
N ASP A 199 -4.92 -8.39 -15.28
CA ASP A 199 -4.85 -9.77 -15.73
C ASP A 199 -5.97 -10.60 -15.08
N SER A 200 -6.77 -11.25 -15.94
CA SER A 200 -7.91 -12.07 -15.51
C SER A 200 -7.49 -13.27 -14.69
N ARG A 201 -6.21 -13.71 -14.77
CA ARG A 201 -5.68 -14.73 -13.87
C ARG A 201 -5.95 -14.33 -12.42
N PHE A 202 -5.49 -13.15 -11.99
CA PHE A 202 -5.56 -12.72 -10.59
C PHE A 202 -6.91 -12.12 -10.18
N THR A 203 -7.70 -11.64 -11.16
CA THR A 203 -8.92 -10.85 -10.89
C THR A 203 -10.23 -11.58 -11.19
N ASP A 204 -10.20 -12.70 -11.91
CA ASP A 204 -11.42 -13.46 -12.19
C ASP A 204 -11.98 -14.10 -10.92
N ARG A 205 -13.27 -13.83 -10.66
CA ARG A 205 -14.02 -14.26 -9.47
C ARG A 205 -14.51 -15.70 -9.57
N LYS A 206 -14.54 -16.27 -10.78
CA LYS A 206 -15.13 -17.57 -11.09
C LYS A 206 -14.09 -18.63 -11.42
N ARG A 207 -12.95 -18.23 -11.99
CA ARG A 207 -11.88 -19.14 -12.41
C ARG A 207 -11.29 -19.92 -11.23
N GLU A 208 -11.02 -21.21 -11.43
CA GLU A 208 -10.27 -22.01 -10.45
C GLU A 208 -8.80 -21.59 -10.42
N PRO A 209 -8.22 -21.40 -9.22
CA PRO A 209 -6.86 -20.89 -9.10
C PRO A 209 -5.85 -21.98 -9.48
N ASP A 210 -4.97 -21.69 -10.44
CA ASP A 210 -3.72 -22.41 -10.69
C ASP A 210 -2.56 -21.52 -10.22
N PHE A 211 -2.43 -21.40 -8.90
CA PHE A 211 -1.53 -20.44 -8.24
C PHE A 211 -0.61 -21.11 -7.23
N TRP A 212 0.44 -20.38 -6.83
CA TRP A 212 1.42 -20.88 -5.86
C TRP A 212 0.79 -21.23 -4.51
N ASP A 213 -0.12 -20.39 -4.01
CA ASP A 213 -0.87 -20.64 -2.79
C ASP A 213 -2.35 -20.86 -3.12
N ILE A 214 -2.82 -22.10 -2.96
CA ILE A 214 -4.22 -22.46 -3.18
C ILE A 214 -5.18 -21.68 -2.26
N ARG A 215 -4.69 -21.12 -1.14
CA ARG A 215 -5.47 -20.29 -0.22
C ARG A 215 -5.66 -18.87 -0.71
N ASP A 216 -4.94 -18.45 -1.76
CA ASP A 216 -5.13 -17.13 -2.33
C ASP A 216 -6.51 -16.99 -2.99
N GLY A 217 -7.23 -18.08 -3.24
CA GLY A 217 -8.64 -18.03 -3.65
C GLY A 217 -8.85 -17.38 -5.02
N ARG A 218 -10.12 -17.34 -5.45
CA ARG A 218 -10.52 -16.81 -6.77
C ARG A 218 -10.64 -15.30 -6.70
N GLY A 219 -9.96 -14.60 -7.60
CA GLY A 219 -10.08 -13.14 -7.72
C GLY A 219 -9.68 -12.41 -6.44
N ALA A 220 -8.59 -12.85 -5.78
CA ALA A 220 -8.18 -12.36 -4.46
C ALA A 220 -7.91 -10.86 -4.41
N ILE A 221 -7.52 -10.30 -5.55
CA ILE A 221 -7.24 -8.88 -5.76
C ILE A 221 -8.09 -8.36 -6.92
N GLY A 222 -8.29 -7.05 -6.98
CA GLY A 222 -8.96 -6.41 -8.10
C GLY A 222 -9.31 -4.95 -7.81
N GLY A 223 -10.06 -4.35 -8.75
CA GLY A 223 -10.38 -2.94 -8.72
C GLY A 223 -9.18 -2.03 -8.98
N ALA A 224 -9.39 -0.73 -8.80
CA ALA A 224 -8.36 0.26 -9.08
C ALA A 224 -7.24 0.26 -8.01
N PRO A 225 -5.98 0.40 -8.41
CA PRO A 225 -4.89 0.49 -7.46
C PRO A 225 -5.00 1.76 -6.62
N GLN A 226 -4.61 1.64 -5.36
CA GLN A 226 -4.53 2.74 -4.39
C GLN A 226 -3.06 3.04 -4.20
N VAL A 227 -2.68 4.32 -4.22
CA VAL A 227 -1.27 4.70 -4.08
C VAL A 227 -1.15 5.93 -3.20
N ILE A 228 -0.21 5.91 -2.25
CA ILE A 228 0.25 7.12 -1.56
C ILE A 228 1.78 7.17 -1.54
N LYS A 229 2.30 8.39 -1.46
CA LYS A 229 3.70 8.69 -1.18
C LYS A 229 3.87 9.23 0.23
N VAL A 230 5.04 8.98 0.82
CA VAL A 230 5.53 9.63 2.03
C VAL A 230 6.90 10.24 1.70
N TYR A 231 7.08 11.51 2.01
CA TYR A 231 8.28 12.29 1.70
C TYR A 231 9.21 12.45 2.91
N GLU A 232 10.49 12.74 2.64
CA GLU A 232 11.49 13.07 3.68
C GLU A 232 11.16 14.36 4.45
N HIS A 233 10.34 15.23 3.86
CA HIS A 233 9.82 16.42 4.52
C HIS A 233 8.50 16.16 5.29
N ALA A 234 8.24 14.89 5.62
CA ALA A 234 7.19 14.46 6.53
C ALA A 234 5.75 14.76 6.07
N ASN A 235 5.53 14.78 4.74
CA ASN A 235 4.20 14.87 4.14
C ASN A 235 3.82 13.55 3.47
N THR A 236 2.52 13.29 3.44
CA THR A 236 1.91 12.21 2.65
C THR A 236 1.20 12.82 1.46
N LEU A 237 1.24 12.13 0.32
CA LEU A 237 0.54 12.55 -0.89
C LEU A 237 -0.21 11.36 -1.46
N PRO A 238 -1.55 11.37 -1.37
CA PRO A 238 -2.36 10.46 -2.14
C PRO A 238 -2.17 10.68 -3.63
N ILE A 239 -2.23 9.61 -4.40
CA ILE A 239 -2.16 9.63 -5.86
C ILE A 239 -3.48 9.06 -6.37
N ALA A 240 -4.16 9.82 -7.20
CA ALA A 240 -5.29 9.31 -7.95
C ALA A 240 -4.79 8.42 -9.09
N VAL A 241 -5.59 7.45 -9.53
CA VAL A 241 -5.22 6.54 -10.60
C VAL A 241 -6.33 6.52 -11.64
N ARG A 242 -5.98 6.72 -12.91
CA ARG A 242 -6.89 6.46 -14.02
C ARG A 242 -7.05 4.95 -14.18
N TRP A 243 -8.28 4.47 -14.12
CA TRP A 243 -8.55 3.03 -14.14
C TRP A 243 -9.89 2.72 -14.81
N PRO A 244 -10.01 1.62 -15.56
CA PRO A 244 -11.28 1.20 -16.13
C PRO A 244 -12.27 0.77 -15.04
N ARG A 245 -13.50 1.25 -15.16
CA ARG A 245 -14.64 0.81 -14.35
C ARG A 245 -15.13 -0.56 -14.81
N GLY A 246 -16.04 -1.15 -14.05
CA GLY A 246 -16.65 -2.46 -14.38
C GLY A 246 -17.43 -2.48 -15.71
N ASP A 247 -17.82 -1.32 -16.24
CA ASP A 247 -18.43 -1.13 -17.56
C ASP A 247 -17.40 -0.85 -18.68
N GLY A 248 -16.10 -0.84 -18.35
CA GLY A 248 -15.00 -0.53 -19.27
C GLY A 248 -14.71 0.96 -19.44
N ALA A 249 -15.54 1.86 -18.91
CA ALA A 249 -15.29 3.29 -19.02
C ALA A 249 -14.13 3.71 -18.12
N MET A 250 -13.23 4.56 -18.62
CA MET A 250 -12.12 5.09 -17.81
C MET A 250 -12.64 6.09 -16.77
N ALA A 251 -12.18 5.97 -15.54
CA ALA A 251 -12.46 6.92 -14.47
C ALA A 251 -11.20 7.27 -13.68
N THR A 252 -11.20 8.46 -13.10
CA THR A 252 -10.19 8.83 -12.09
C THR A 252 -10.65 8.27 -10.75
N THR A 253 -9.79 7.47 -10.13
CA THR A 253 -10.06 6.84 -8.83
C THR A 253 -9.13 7.41 -7.78
N LEU A 254 -9.61 7.55 -6.54
CA LEU A 254 -8.82 7.92 -5.38
C LEU A 254 -9.08 6.91 -4.28
N PHE A 255 -8.01 6.34 -3.72
CA PHE A 255 -8.10 5.22 -2.76
C PHE A 255 -8.94 4.04 -3.26
N GLY A 256 -8.95 3.82 -4.58
CA GLY A 256 -9.67 2.72 -5.23
C GLY A 256 -11.13 3.02 -5.58
N ARG A 257 -11.68 4.14 -5.11
CA ARG A 257 -13.05 4.57 -5.42
C ARG A 257 -13.04 5.55 -6.61
N PRO A 258 -13.90 5.36 -7.63
CA PRO A 258 -14.12 6.37 -8.66
C PRO A 258 -14.61 7.68 -8.05
N LEU A 259 -14.00 8.79 -8.47
CA LEU A 259 -14.48 10.12 -8.14
C LEU A 259 -15.79 10.38 -8.86
N PHE A 260 -16.73 11.05 -8.19
CA PHE A 260 -17.94 11.58 -8.82
C PHE A 260 -17.62 12.83 -9.65
N ASP A 261 -18.51 13.18 -10.57
CA ASP A 261 -18.36 14.35 -11.45
C ASP A 261 -18.27 15.69 -10.67
N TRP A 262 -18.81 15.73 -9.45
CA TRP A 262 -18.76 16.90 -8.56
C TRP A 262 -17.50 16.94 -7.68
N GLU A 263 -16.73 15.85 -7.61
CA GLU A 263 -15.48 15.80 -6.86
C GLU A 263 -14.34 16.35 -7.71
N LYS A 264 -13.60 17.30 -7.15
CA LYS A 264 -12.37 17.81 -7.75
C LYS A 264 -11.18 17.25 -6.99
N THR A 265 -10.21 16.71 -7.71
CA THR A 265 -8.93 16.31 -7.10
C THR A 265 -7.82 17.27 -7.49
N PHE A 266 -7.00 17.61 -6.50
CA PHE A 266 -5.74 18.35 -6.68
C PHE A 266 -4.53 17.42 -6.62
N THR A 267 -4.76 16.12 -6.37
CA THR A 267 -3.70 15.13 -6.30
C THR A 267 -3.19 14.79 -7.70
N PRO A 268 -1.92 14.38 -7.84
CA PRO A 268 -1.43 13.83 -9.10
C PRO A 268 -2.25 12.59 -9.49
N ILE A 269 -2.52 12.46 -10.78
CA ILE A 269 -3.22 11.34 -11.39
C ILE A 269 -2.18 10.49 -12.12
N TYR A 270 -1.98 9.26 -11.69
CA TYR A 270 -1.16 8.28 -12.40
C TYR A 270 -2.02 7.55 -13.45
N ASP A 271 -1.54 7.47 -14.68
CA ASP A 271 -2.14 6.64 -15.73
C ASP A 271 -1.23 5.42 -15.99
N PRO A 272 -1.68 4.20 -15.67
CA PRO A 272 -0.87 2.99 -15.87
C PRO A 272 -0.59 2.65 -17.34
N GLU A 273 -1.39 3.16 -18.28
CA GLU A 273 -1.26 2.86 -19.71
C GLU A 273 -0.02 3.52 -20.31
N ASP A 274 0.14 4.83 -20.07
CA ASP A 274 1.30 5.60 -20.53
C ASP A 274 2.41 5.73 -19.47
N ARG A 275 2.13 5.33 -18.22
CA ARG A 275 3.02 5.40 -17.05
C ARG A 275 3.41 6.83 -16.69
N PHE A 276 2.50 7.77 -16.91
CA PHE A 276 2.70 9.19 -16.68
C PHE A 276 1.90 9.72 -15.48
N PHE A 277 2.37 10.83 -14.91
CA PHE A 277 1.68 11.56 -13.85
C PHE A 277 1.13 12.87 -14.39
N TYR A 278 -0.20 12.98 -14.42
CA TYR A 278 -0.92 14.21 -14.73
C TYR A 278 -1.15 15.01 -13.45
N TYR A 279 -0.95 16.33 -13.54
CA TYR A 279 -1.13 17.23 -12.40
C TYR A 279 -2.27 18.20 -12.76
N PRO A 280 -3.47 18.05 -12.16
CA PRO A 280 -4.66 18.80 -12.57
C PRO A 280 -4.55 20.33 -12.52
N LEU A 281 -3.58 20.88 -11.78
CA LEU A 281 -3.28 22.30 -11.69
C LEU A 281 -1.90 22.68 -12.24
N ALA A 282 -1.21 21.77 -12.93
CA ALA A 282 0.06 22.08 -13.56
C ALA A 282 -0.20 22.78 -14.89
N ASP A 283 -0.41 24.10 -14.83
CA ASP A 283 0.07 25.00 -15.88
C ASP A 283 0.26 26.41 -15.30
N VAL A 284 1.52 26.89 -15.36
CA VAL A 284 1.81 28.31 -15.53
C VAL A 284 2.78 28.41 -16.70
N ALA A 285 2.23 28.48 -17.91
CA ALA A 285 3.00 28.84 -19.09
C ALA A 285 3.32 30.32 -19.03
N ASP A 286 4.55 30.69 -18.65
CA ASP A 286 5.07 32.01 -19.00
C ASP A 286 5.25 32.06 -20.51
N GLN A 287 4.63 33.07 -21.14
CA GLN A 287 4.68 33.32 -22.58
C GLN A 287 6.13 33.57 -23.02
N THR A 288 6.93 32.54 -23.35
CA THR A 288 8.14 32.69 -24.18
C THR A 288 8.81 31.40 -24.70
N THR A 289 8.46 30.20 -24.21
CA THR A 289 9.27 29.00 -24.50
C THR A 289 8.51 27.85 -25.18
N ILE A 290 7.59 28.15 -26.10
CA ILE A 290 7.03 27.12 -27.01
C ILE A 290 7.82 27.04 -28.33
N SER A 291 8.72 27.98 -28.61
CA SER A 291 9.59 27.94 -29.78
C SER A 291 10.98 27.38 -29.48
N LYS A 292 11.06 26.09 -29.14
CA LYS A 292 12.22 25.20 -29.37
C LYS A 292 11.90 23.85 -28.71
N LYS A 293 11.31 22.93 -29.47
CA LYS A 293 12.01 21.70 -29.86
C LYS A 293 12.83 21.10 -28.70
N LEU A 294 12.20 20.27 -27.87
CA LEU A 294 12.90 19.09 -27.34
C LEU A 294 12.86 18.01 -28.43
N SER A 295 13.56 18.33 -29.51
CA SER A 295 14.19 17.39 -30.43
C SER A 295 15.69 17.54 -30.16
N ALA A 296 16.27 16.64 -29.38
CA ALA A 296 17.69 16.25 -29.45
C ALA A 296 18.01 15.28 -28.30
N GLU A 297 18.37 14.06 -28.72
CA GLU A 297 19.30 13.10 -28.07
C GLU A 297 18.88 12.37 -26.79
#